data_AF-A0A6B1FK04-F1
#
_entry.id   AF-A0A6B1FK04-F1
#
_cell.length_a   1.000
_cell.length_b   1.000
_cell.length_c   1.000
_cell.angle_alpha   90.00
_cell.angle_beta   90.00
_cell.angle_gamma   90.00
#
_symmetry.space_group_name_H-M   'P 1'
#
loop_
_entity.id
_entity.type
_entity.pdbx_description
1 polymer ?
#
loop_
_entity_poly.entity_id
_entity_poly.type
_entity_poly.pdbx_seq_one_letter_code
_entity_poly.pdbx_strand_id
1 'polypeptide(L)'
;ASSFNQPLNSWNVSSVTNMWCMFAYATSFNQDLSAWDVSSATSLDGMFWGATSFNQDLSAWDVSSVTTMSHMFYNATSFNGDISSWDVSSVTTMSHMFYNATSFNQPLDTWDVSSVTNMTRMLDFAASFDQNLGGWYVVIDSASIDRADVPGAVGTVSAQNAFLDGQNTTYRIEPGGDSDRFVIIDGNQLSMVSVDADQTTYIITITATGDSAFGNGDNRRTITVTLVGDPHA
;
A
#
# COMPACT_ATOMS: atom_id res chain seq x y z
N ALA A 1 20.86 8.87 -20.44
CA ALA A 1 20.18 9.86 -21.29
C ALA A 1 19.58 10.98 -20.44
N SER A 2 20.41 11.63 -19.59
CA SER A 2 19.92 12.52 -18.51
C SER A 2 19.10 13.72 -19.00
N SER A 3 19.35 14.22 -20.21
CA SER A 3 18.61 15.32 -20.83
C SER A 3 17.42 14.89 -21.71
N PHE A 4 17.17 13.59 -21.86
CA PHE A 4 16.09 13.10 -22.72
C PHE A 4 14.72 13.48 -22.14
N ASN A 5 13.91 14.18 -22.93
CA ASN A 5 12.56 14.64 -22.56
C ASN A 5 11.73 14.94 -23.83
N GLN A 6 11.77 14.04 -24.80
CA GLN A 6 11.05 14.20 -26.08
C GLN A 6 9.70 13.49 -26.02
N PRO A 7 8.64 14.00 -26.66
CA PRO A 7 7.31 13.41 -26.61
C PRO A 7 7.31 11.98 -27.15
N LEU A 8 6.59 11.09 -26.46
CA LEU A 8 6.47 9.66 -26.78
C LEU A 8 5.01 9.20 -26.92
N ASN A 9 4.07 10.13 -26.98
CA ASN A 9 2.64 9.85 -27.04
C ASN A 9 2.21 9.08 -28.30
N SER A 10 3.04 9.03 -29.34
CA SER A 10 2.77 8.28 -30.57
C SER A 10 3.36 6.87 -30.59
N TRP A 11 4.05 6.45 -29.53
CA TRP A 11 4.68 5.14 -29.47
C TRP A 11 3.63 4.08 -29.16
N ASN A 12 3.62 3.00 -29.94
CA ASN A 12 2.83 1.81 -29.64
C ASN A 12 3.68 0.84 -28.80
N VAL A 13 3.33 0.70 -27.52
CA VAL A 13 4.00 -0.20 -26.57
C VAL A 13 3.12 -1.40 -26.16
N SER A 14 1.95 -1.58 -26.78
CA SER A 14 0.95 -2.61 -26.42
C SER A 14 1.45 -4.06 -26.43
N SER A 15 2.54 -4.35 -27.14
CA SER A 15 3.15 -5.70 -27.21
C SER A 15 4.44 -5.82 -26.40
N VAL A 16 4.85 -4.77 -25.69
CA VAL A 16 6.08 -4.76 -24.89
C VAL A 16 5.80 -5.47 -23.56
N THR A 17 6.47 -6.59 -23.33
CA THR A 17 6.32 -7.38 -22.10
C THR A 17 7.34 -7.01 -21.02
N ASN A 18 8.46 -6.40 -21.38
CA ASN A 18 9.53 -6.04 -20.46
C ASN A 18 9.92 -4.58 -20.67
N MET A 19 9.68 -3.74 -19.66
CA MET A 19 10.00 -2.31 -19.67
C MET A 19 11.15 -1.97 -18.71
N TRP A 20 11.97 -2.98 -18.35
CA TRP A 20 13.04 -2.84 -17.37
C TRP A 20 13.97 -1.67 -17.72
N CYS A 21 14.12 -0.74 -16.77
CA CYS A 21 15.04 0.39 -16.84
C CYS A 21 14.86 1.31 -18.07
N MET A 22 13.69 1.32 -18.71
CA MET A 22 13.45 2.07 -19.96
C MET A 22 13.82 3.56 -19.86
N PHE A 23 13.53 4.19 -18.71
CA PHE A 23 13.83 5.60 -18.42
C PHE A 23 14.81 5.77 -17.25
N ALA A 24 15.58 4.74 -16.92
CA ALA A 24 16.55 4.82 -15.83
C ALA A 24 17.56 5.95 -16.09
N TYR A 25 17.76 6.79 -15.08
CA TYR A 25 18.64 7.97 -15.06
C TYR A 25 18.31 9.02 -16.13
N ALA A 26 17.09 9.00 -16.69
CA ALA A 26 16.58 10.08 -17.54
C ALA A 26 16.11 11.24 -16.64
N THR A 27 17.06 11.91 -15.98
CA THR A 27 16.79 12.89 -14.91
C THR A 27 15.89 14.04 -15.32
N SER A 28 15.84 14.40 -16.61
CA SER A 28 14.98 15.47 -17.15
C SER A 28 13.66 14.98 -17.75
N PHE A 29 13.44 13.66 -17.80
CA PHE A 29 12.26 13.08 -18.43
C PHE A 29 11.01 13.31 -17.59
N ASN A 30 9.99 13.90 -18.19
CA ASN A 30 8.70 14.16 -17.56
C ASN A 30 7.59 14.29 -18.62
N GLN A 31 7.61 13.43 -19.63
CA GLN A 31 6.58 13.43 -20.69
C GLN A 31 5.37 12.61 -20.26
N ASP A 32 4.18 13.08 -20.63
CA ASP A 32 2.92 12.37 -20.46
C ASP A 32 2.95 10.99 -21.15
N LEU A 33 2.65 9.95 -20.37
CA LEU A 33 2.59 8.54 -20.79
C LEU A 33 1.19 7.94 -20.59
N SER A 34 0.18 8.74 -20.27
CA SER A 34 -1.18 8.27 -19.96
C SER A 34 -1.83 7.49 -21.12
N ALA A 35 -1.40 7.75 -22.37
CA ALA A 35 -1.89 7.07 -23.56
C ALA A 35 -1.20 5.73 -23.87
N TRP A 36 -0.21 5.31 -23.08
CA TRP A 36 0.48 4.03 -23.29
C TRP A 36 -0.37 2.86 -22.82
N ASP A 37 -0.55 1.88 -23.70
CA ASP A 37 -1.10 0.57 -23.35
C ASP A 37 0.02 -0.32 -22.81
N VAL A 38 0.05 -0.50 -21.48
CA VAL A 38 1.04 -1.32 -20.78
C VAL A 38 0.47 -2.68 -20.35
N SER A 39 -0.72 -3.06 -20.81
CA SER A 39 -1.44 -4.26 -20.36
C SER A 39 -0.70 -5.59 -20.61
N SER A 40 0.21 -5.62 -21.58
CA SER A 40 1.07 -6.79 -21.86
C SER A 40 2.35 -6.83 -21.03
N ALA A 41 2.67 -5.77 -20.28
CA ALA A 41 3.90 -5.70 -19.49
C ALA A 41 3.85 -6.68 -18.32
N THR A 42 4.90 -7.48 -18.18
CA THR A 42 5.08 -8.41 -17.06
C THR A 42 6.14 -7.93 -16.06
N SER A 43 7.02 -6.99 -16.46
CA SER A 43 8.06 -6.39 -15.61
C SER A 43 8.18 -4.89 -15.89
N LEU A 44 8.08 -4.10 -14.81
CA LEU A 44 8.31 -2.65 -14.78
C LEU A 44 9.52 -2.29 -13.90
N ASP A 45 10.39 -3.27 -13.61
CA ASP A 45 11.54 -3.08 -12.72
C ASP A 45 12.38 -1.87 -13.16
N GLY A 46 12.76 -1.01 -12.22
CA GLY A 46 13.65 0.13 -12.46
C GLY A 46 13.21 1.11 -13.55
N MET A 47 11.97 1.05 -14.07
CA MET A 47 11.58 1.79 -15.28
C MET A 47 11.88 3.29 -15.19
N PHE A 48 11.66 3.90 -14.03
CA PHE A 48 11.94 5.31 -13.74
C PHE A 48 13.03 5.50 -12.68
N TRP A 49 13.92 4.52 -12.50
CA TRP A 49 15.01 4.60 -11.52
C TRP A 49 15.88 5.83 -11.78
N GLY A 50 15.86 6.81 -10.87
CA GLY A 50 16.65 8.03 -10.96
C GLY A 50 16.13 9.02 -12.00
N ALA A 51 14.90 8.86 -12.47
CA ALA A 51 14.19 9.85 -13.29
C ALA A 51 13.68 10.99 -12.38
N THR A 52 14.59 11.79 -11.85
CA THR A 52 14.34 12.75 -10.75
C THR A 52 13.25 13.79 -11.04
N SER A 53 12.98 14.11 -12.31
CA SER A 53 11.93 15.07 -12.70
C SER A 53 10.59 14.42 -13.06
N PHE A 54 10.51 13.10 -13.11
CA PHE A 54 9.31 12.39 -13.56
C PHE A 54 8.20 12.49 -12.51
N ASN A 55 7.03 13.00 -12.92
CA ASN A 55 5.87 13.21 -12.06
C ASN A 55 4.57 13.25 -12.90
N GLN A 56 4.32 12.20 -13.68
CA GLN A 56 3.12 12.10 -14.50
C GLN A 56 2.09 11.17 -13.87
N ASP A 57 0.82 11.48 -14.10
CA ASP A 57 -0.32 10.61 -13.76
C ASP A 57 -0.25 9.32 -14.59
N LEU A 58 -0.29 8.17 -13.90
CA LEU A 58 -0.26 6.84 -14.49
C LEU A 58 -1.50 6.02 -14.11
N SER A 59 -2.57 6.67 -13.61
CA SER A 59 -3.80 6.01 -13.16
C SER A 59 -4.52 5.25 -14.28
N ALA A 60 -4.27 5.61 -15.55
CA ALA A 60 -4.81 4.96 -16.73
C ALA A 60 -4.08 3.68 -17.14
N TRP A 61 -2.92 3.37 -16.55
CA TRP A 61 -2.16 2.17 -16.88
C TRP A 61 -2.81 0.91 -16.31
N ASP A 62 -3.07 -0.07 -17.17
CA ASP A 62 -3.43 -1.43 -16.75
C ASP A 62 -2.16 -2.22 -16.43
N VAL A 63 -1.88 -2.41 -15.15
CA VAL A 63 -0.71 -3.16 -14.65
C VAL A 63 -1.07 -4.55 -14.11
N SER A 64 -2.27 -5.05 -14.38
CA SER A 64 -2.79 -6.33 -13.83
C SER A 64 -1.95 -7.55 -14.22
N SER A 65 -1.21 -7.48 -15.33
CA SER A 65 -0.29 -8.52 -15.81
C SER A 65 1.14 -8.39 -15.26
N VAL A 66 1.46 -7.30 -14.55
CA VAL A 66 2.81 -7.05 -14.05
C VAL A 66 3.09 -7.93 -12.83
N THR A 67 4.27 -8.55 -12.84
CA THR A 67 4.70 -9.47 -11.78
C THR A 67 5.87 -8.92 -10.95
N THR A 68 6.62 -7.94 -11.48
CA THR A 68 7.77 -7.33 -10.80
C THR A 68 7.84 -5.81 -11.02
N MET A 69 8.02 -5.07 -9.93
CA MET A 69 8.11 -3.60 -9.89
C MET A 69 9.27 -3.11 -9.00
N SER A 70 10.28 -3.94 -8.78
CA SER A 70 11.42 -3.58 -7.93
C SER A 70 12.15 -2.36 -8.49
N HIS A 71 12.49 -1.41 -7.62
CA HIS A 71 13.18 -0.16 -7.96
C HIS A 71 12.47 0.76 -8.96
N MET A 72 11.19 0.52 -9.31
CA MET A 72 10.49 1.24 -10.39
C MET A 72 10.63 2.76 -10.30
N PHE A 73 10.52 3.34 -9.10
CA PHE A 73 10.65 4.78 -8.80
C PHE A 73 11.80 5.09 -7.83
N TYR A 74 12.81 4.22 -7.74
CA TYR A 74 13.99 4.43 -6.90
C TYR A 74 14.65 5.77 -7.24
N ASN A 75 14.91 6.65 -6.27
CA ASN A 75 15.44 8.01 -6.48
C ASN A 75 14.64 8.89 -7.46
N ALA A 76 13.38 8.57 -7.78
CA ALA A 76 12.51 9.46 -8.56
C ALA A 76 11.96 10.56 -7.63
N THR A 77 12.82 11.47 -7.20
CA THR A 77 12.57 12.39 -6.08
C THR A 77 11.34 13.29 -6.24
N SER A 78 10.93 13.61 -7.47
CA SER A 78 9.74 14.43 -7.75
C SER A 78 8.47 13.61 -7.98
N PHE A 79 8.56 12.28 -8.03
CA PHE A 79 7.43 11.44 -8.37
C PHE A 79 6.35 11.47 -7.29
N ASN A 80 5.16 11.88 -7.69
CA ASN A 80 3.92 11.86 -6.92
C ASN A 80 2.71 11.76 -7.88
N GLY A 81 2.91 11.16 -9.05
CA GLY A 81 1.83 10.95 -10.02
C GLY A 81 0.87 9.86 -9.54
N ASP A 82 -0.41 9.99 -9.89
CA ASP A 82 -1.45 9.05 -9.42
C ASP A 82 -1.19 7.63 -9.94
N ILE A 83 -1.22 6.68 -9.01
CA ILE A 83 -1.10 5.22 -9.20
C ILE A 83 -2.08 4.45 -8.31
N SER A 84 -3.05 5.16 -7.70
CA SER A 84 -3.95 4.62 -6.69
C SER A 84 -4.92 3.57 -7.24
N SER A 85 -5.16 3.58 -8.55
CA SER A 85 -6.04 2.68 -9.29
C SER A 85 -5.38 1.37 -9.74
N TRP A 86 -4.08 1.20 -9.55
CA TRP A 86 -3.35 0.05 -10.06
C TRP A 86 -3.79 -1.26 -9.40
N ASP A 87 -4.12 -2.26 -10.24
CA ASP A 87 -4.28 -3.64 -9.79
C ASP A 87 -2.90 -4.31 -9.70
N VAL A 88 -2.39 -4.44 -8.48
CA VAL A 88 -1.09 -5.03 -8.18
C VAL A 88 -1.18 -6.47 -7.62
N SER A 89 -2.35 -7.10 -7.71
CA SER A 89 -2.61 -8.44 -7.14
C SER A 89 -1.70 -9.54 -7.71
N SER A 90 -1.19 -9.35 -8.93
CA SER A 90 -0.21 -10.25 -9.59
C SER A 90 1.25 -9.98 -9.23
N VAL A 91 1.56 -8.87 -8.54
CA VAL A 91 2.93 -8.45 -8.26
C VAL A 91 3.51 -9.28 -7.14
N THR A 92 4.73 -9.77 -7.36
CA THR A 92 5.45 -10.62 -6.39
C THR A 92 6.61 -9.90 -5.71
N THR A 93 7.15 -8.82 -6.32
CA THR A 93 8.26 -8.03 -5.75
C THR A 93 8.09 -6.53 -5.98
N MET A 94 8.29 -5.75 -4.93
CA MET A 94 8.26 -4.28 -4.92
C MET A 94 9.44 -3.70 -4.13
N SER A 95 10.55 -4.45 -4.05
CA SER A 95 11.72 -4.03 -3.26
C SER A 95 12.25 -2.69 -3.75
N HIS A 96 12.48 -1.76 -2.81
CA HIS A 96 12.93 -0.40 -3.08
C HIS A 96 12.11 0.42 -4.09
N MET A 97 10.84 0.07 -4.34
CA MET A 97 10.04 0.71 -5.40
C MET A 97 10.01 2.23 -5.29
N PHE A 98 9.86 2.79 -4.09
CA PHE A 98 9.81 4.23 -3.79
C PHE A 98 10.98 4.71 -2.92
N TYR A 99 12.08 3.95 -2.88
CA TYR A 99 13.24 4.32 -2.08
C TYR A 99 13.74 5.71 -2.49
N ASN A 100 13.78 6.65 -1.55
CA ASN A 100 14.17 8.05 -1.76
C ASN A 100 13.33 8.78 -2.83
N ALA A 101 12.08 8.36 -3.06
CA ALA A 101 11.08 9.13 -3.79
C ALA A 101 10.48 10.19 -2.85
N THR A 102 11.26 11.23 -2.55
CA THR A 102 11.00 12.16 -1.44
C THR A 102 9.65 12.88 -1.48
N SER A 103 9.06 13.07 -2.66
CA SER A 103 7.77 13.75 -2.85
C SER A 103 6.55 12.81 -2.86
N PHE A 104 6.78 11.50 -2.86
CA PHE A 104 5.73 10.50 -3.04
C PHE A 104 4.79 10.44 -1.84
N ASN A 105 3.48 10.60 -2.09
CA ASN A 105 2.43 10.57 -1.08
C ASN A 105 1.06 10.12 -1.65
N GLN A 106 1.07 9.21 -2.63
CA GLN A 106 -0.17 8.68 -3.21
C GLN A 106 -0.77 7.58 -2.34
N PRO A 107 -2.10 7.48 -2.23
CA PRO A 107 -2.75 6.43 -1.46
C PRO A 107 -2.48 5.05 -2.07
N LEU A 108 -2.21 4.06 -1.19
CA LEU A 108 -1.91 2.67 -1.56
C LEU A 108 -2.76 1.66 -0.78
N ASP A 109 -3.72 2.14 0.02
CA ASP A 109 -4.55 1.32 0.91
C ASP A 109 -5.42 0.29 0.16
N THR A 110 -5.75 0.58 -1.09
CA THR A 110 -6.54 -0.27 -1.99
C THR A 110 -5.73 -1.37 -2.69
N TRP A 111 -4.41 -1.32 -2.62
CA TRP A 111 -3.56 -2.32 -3.27
C TRP A 111 -3.67 -3.68 -2.57
N ASP A 112 -4.02 -4.71 -3.32
CA ASP A 112 -3.90 -6.11 -2.90
C ASP A 112 -2.44 -6.54 -3.01
N VAL A 113 -1.79 -6.69 -1.88
CA VAL A 113 -0.38 -7.06 -1.78
C VAL A 113 -0.20 -8.49 -1.26
N SER A 114 -1.24 -9.32 -1.33
CA SER A 114 -1.21 -10.69 -0.80
C SER A 114 -0.20 -11.59 -1.53
N SER A 115 0.04 -11.35 -2.81
CA SER A 115 1.04 -12.06 -3.64
C SER A 115 2.48 -11.59 -3.42
N VAL A 116 2.69 -10.45 -2.76
CA VAL A 116 4.01 -9.83 -2.65
C VAL A 116 4.85 -10.56 -1.60
N THR A 117 6.04 -11.00 -2.02
CA THR A 117 6.98 -11.74 -1.16
C THR A 117 8.14 -10.88 -0.67
N ASN A 118 8.38 -9.71 -1.30
CA ASN A 118 9.48 -8.82 -0.96
C ASN A 118 9.12 -7.35 -1.17
N MET A 119 9.05 -6.60 -0.07
CA MET A 119 8.90 -5.14 -0.04
C MET A 119 10.07 -4.46 0.69
N THR A 120 11.24 -5.09 0.70
CA THR A 120 12.42 -4.58 1.41
C THR A 120 12.67 -3.14 1.02
N ARG A 121 12.65 -2.25 2.01
CA ARG A 121 12.95 -0.83 1.88
C ARG A 121 12.12 -0.09 0.84
N MET A 122 10.88 -0.53 0.61
CA MET A 122 10.01 0.02 -0.44
C MET A 122 9.79 1.53 -0.29
N LEU A 123 9.65 2.03 0.94
CA LEU A 123 9.34 3.43 1.25
C LEU A 123 10.43 4.14 2.09
N ASP A 124 11.63 3.56 2.22
CA ASP A 124 12.76 4.22 2.88
C ASP A 124 13.04 5.58 2.23
N PHE A 125 13.19 6.62 3.04
CA PHE A 125 13.48 7.99 2.57
C PHE A 125 12.40 8.62 1.66
N ALA A 126 11.20 8.03 1.56
CA ALA A 126 10.03 8.68 0.96
C ALA A 126 9.46 9.73 1.93
N ALA A 127 10.18 10.84 2.11
CA ALA A 127 9.99 11.77 3.22
C ALA A 127 8.60 12.42 3.35
N SER A 128 7.83 12.50 2.25
CA SER A 128 6.49 13.08 2.25
C SER A 128 5.37 12.06 2.44
N PHE A 129 5.69 10.77 2.52
CA PHE A 129 4.69 9.71 2.59
C PHE A 129 3.99 9.68 3.95
N ASP A 130 2.68 9.96 3.96
CA ASP A 130 1.83 10.04 5.15
C ASP A 130 0.45 9.40 4.87
N GLN A 131 0.46 8.26 4.17
CA GLN A 131 -0.78 7.53 3.83
C GLN A 131 -1.06 6.40 4.82
N ASN A 132 -2.35 6.14 5.05
CA ASN A 132 -2.79 5.01 5.85
C ASN A 132 -2.59 3.70 5.07
N LEU A 133 -1.86 2.75 5.65
CA LEU A 133 -1.62 1.43 5.05
C LEU A 133 -2.32 0.31 5.81
N GLY A 134 -3.40 0.64 6.51
CA GLY A 134 -4.05 -0.29 7.39
C GLY A 134 -4.68 -1.49 6.70
N GLY A 135 -5.15 -1.30 5.46
CA GLY A 135 -5.64 -2.39 4.63
C GLY A 135 -4.62 -3.52 4.45
N TRP A 136 -3.32 -3.24 4.52
CA TRP A 136 -2.26 -4.24 4.33
C TRP A 136 -2.00 -5.11 5.57
N TYR A 137 -2.35 -4.62 6.76
CA TYR A 137 -2.08 -5.28 8.04
C TYR A 137 -3.32 -5.81 8.74
N VAL A 138 -4.51 -5.49 8.22
CA VAL A 138 -5.77 -5.99 8.75
C VAL A 138 -6.23 -7.10 7.83
N VAL A 139 -5.91 -8.33 8.19
CA VAL A 139 -6.63 -9.52 7.77
C VAL A 139 -7.25 -10.08 9.05
N ILE A 140 -8.52 -9.75 9.27
CA ILE A 140 -9.26 -10.29 10.40
C ILE A 140 -9.93 -11.56 9.87
N ASP A 141 -9.47 -12.73 10.31
CA ASP A 141 -10.17 -13.97 10.03
C ASP A 141 -11.20 -14.25 11.14
N SER A 142 -12.23 -15.03 10.84
CA SER A 142 -13.27 -15.37 11.83
C SER A 142 -12.76 -16.21 13.01
N ALA A 143 -11.51 -16.69 12.98
CA ALA A 143 -10.91 -17.51 14.03
C ALA A 143 -10.09 -16.69 15.05
N SER A 144 -9.67 -15.47 14.68
CA SER A 144 -8.83 -14.57 15.47
C SER A 144 -9.61 -13.64 16.41
N ILE A 145 -10.94 -13.72 16.38
CA ILE A 145 -11.84 -13.11 17.37
C ILE A 145 -12.62 -14.25 18.04
N ASP A 146 -12.14 -14.74 19.18
CA ASP A 146 -12.91 -15.74 19.93
C ASP A 146 -14.07 -15.04 20.64
N ARG A 147 -15.26 -15.64 20.58
CA ARG A 147 -16.42 -15.21 21.37
C ARG A 147 -16.19 -15.33 22.89
N ALA A 148 -15.06 -15.85 23.34
CA ALA A 148 -14.68 -15.89 24.75
C ALA A 148 -13.70 -14.78 25.17
N ASP A 149 -13.26 -13.94 24.24
CA ASP A 149 -12.22 -12.94 24.51
C ASP A 149 -12.70 -11.91 25.53
N VAL A 150 -11.98 -11.91 26.66
CA VAL A 150 -12.16 -11.01 27.80
C VAL A 150 -12.00 -9.57 27.31
N PRO A 151 -12.75 -8.60 27.85
CA PRO A 151 -12.46 -7.18 27.64
C PRO A 151 -10.95 -6.90 27.82
N GLY A 152 -10.30 -6.42 26.75
CA GLY A 152 -8.84 -6.22 26.70
C GLY A 152 -8.00 -7.38 26.17
N ALA A 153 -8.61 -8.47 25.70
CA ALA A 153 -7.91 -9.53 24.97
C ALA A 153 -7.51 -9.04 23.57
N VAL A 154 -6.22 -9.20 23.27
CA VAL A 154 -5.62 -8.81 22.00
C VAL A 154 -5.79 -9.95 21.01
N GLY A 155 -6.75 -9.83 20.08
CA GLY A 155 -6.82 -10.72 18.92
C GLY A 155 -5.56 -10.59 18.06
N THR A 156 -5.11 -11.68 17.45
CA THR A 156 -3.99 -11.66 16.50
C THR A 156 -4.49 -11.16 15.16
N VAL A 157 -4.04 -9.99 14.72
CA VAL A 157 -4.27 -9.54 13.35
C VAL A 157 -3.10 -10.05 12.50
N SER A 158 -3.38 -10.68 11.36
CA SER A 158 -2.36 -11.02 10.36
C SER A 158 -2.35 -9.97 9.25
N ALA A 159 -1.20 -9.81 8.61
CA ALA A 159 -1.08 -8.98 7.43
C ALA A 159 -1.45 -9.76 6.16
N GLN A 160 -1.59 -9.06 5.02
CA GLN A 160 -1.92 -9.69 3.75
C GLN A 160 -0.86 -10.68 3.25
N ASN A 161 0.39 -10.59 3.74
CA ASN A 161 1.47 -11.49 3.36
C ASN A 161 2.51 -11.70 4.49
N ALA A 162 3.28 -12.78 4.37
CA ALA A 162 4.29 -13.18 5.35
C ALA A 162 5.44 -12.17 5.53
N PHE A 163 5.73 -11.34 4.51
CA PHE A 163 6.76 -10.29 4.63
C PHE A 163 6.31 -9.21 5.63
N LEU A 164 5.03 -8.84 5.59
CA LEU A 164 4.42 -7.89 6.50
C LEU A 164 4.23 -8.50 7.91
N ASP A 165 3.89 -9.79 8.02
CA ASP A 165 3.84 -10.51 9.31
C ASP A 165 5.20 -10.57 10.00
N GLY A 166 6.28 -10.67 9.23
CA GLY A 166 7.65 -10.66 9.74
C GLY A 166 8.10 -9.32 10.31
N GLN A 167 7.29 -8.26 10.18
CA GLN A 167 7.51 -6.98 10.84
C GLN A 167 6.93 -7.10 12.25
N ASN A 168 7.71 -6.79 13.30
CA ASN A 168 7.31 -6.84 14.71
C ASN A 168 6.08 -5.96 15.01
N THR A 169 4.89 -6.42 14.62
CA THR A 169 3.64 -5.68 14.68
C THR A 169 2.95 -6.07 15.98
N THR A 170 2.94 -5.15 16.93
CA THR A 170 2.07 -5.29 18.11
C THR A 170 0.72 -4.69 17.75
N TYR A 171 -0.28 -5.54 17.56
CA TYR A 171 -1.66 -5.10 17.44
C TYR A 171 -2.20 -4.82 18.83
N ARG A 172 -2.82 -3.65 19.03
CA ARG A 172 -3.55 -3.36 20.26
C ARG A 172 -4.94 -2.90 19.88
N ILE A 173 -5.94 -3.66 20.31
CA ILE A 173 -7.33 -3.26 20.28
C ILE A 173 -7.61 -2.69 21.66
N GLU A 174 -7.90 -1.40 21.76
CA GLU A 174 -8.30 -0.75 23.02
C GLU A 174 -9.83 -0.65 23.03
N PRO A 175 -10.56 -1.61 23.63
CA PRO A 175 -11.98 -1.42 23.89
C PRO A 175 -12.20 -0.23 24.83
N GLY A 176 -13.27 0.53 24.60
CA GLY A 176 -13.59 1.73 25.39
C GLY A 176 -14.11 1.41 26.79
N GLY A 177 -14.44 0.15 27.09
CA GLY A 177 -14.83 -0.31 28.42
C GLY A 177 -14.64 -1.82 28.65
N ASP A 178 -14.80 -2.22 29.92
CA ASP A 178 -14.62 -3.58 30.45
C ASP A 178 -15.71 -4.58 29.99
N SER A 179 -16.39 -4.37 28.86
CA SER A 179 -17.50 -5.24 28.41
C SER A 179 -17.63 -5.37 26.89
N ASP A 180 -16.81 -4.63 26.13
CA ASP A 180 -17.00 -4.52 24.69
C ASP A 180 -16.49 -5.77 23.97
N ARG A 181 -17.36 -6.42 23.21
CA ARG A 181 -17.03 -7.54 22.32
C ARG A 181 -17.15 -7.08 20.88
N PHE A 182 -16.25 -7.50 20.00
CA PHE A 182 -16.33 -7.21 18.56
C PHE A 182 -16.58 -8.50 17.76
N VAL A 183 -17.19 -8.40 16.59
CA VAL A 183 -17.34 -9.45 15.58
C VAL A 183 -17.07 -8.87 14.19
N ILE A 184 -16.61 -9.70 13.27
CA ILE A 184 -16.42 -9.30 11.87
C ILE A 184 -17.77 -9.32 11.16
N ILE A 185 -18.07 -8.28 10.38
CA ILE A 185 -19.31 -8.21 9.59
C ILE A 185 -19.08 -8.31 8.08
N ASP A 186 -17.94 -7.84 7.57
CA ASP A 186 -17.51 -8.04 6.18
C ASP A 186 -16.02 -7.64 6.01
N GLY A 187 -15.20 -8.45 5.37
CA GLY A 187 -13.76 -8.19 5.15
C GLY A 187 -13.03 -7.65 6.39
N ASN A 188 -12.56 -6.39 6.31
CA ASN A 188 -11.82 -5.69 7.37
C ASN A 188 -12.72 -4.86 8.31
N GLN A 189 -14.03 -5.06 8.26
CA GLN A 189 -15.01 -4.33 9.06
C GLN A 189 -15.37 -5.09 10.33
N LEU A 190 -15.26 -4.40 11.47
CA LEU A 190 -15.68 -4.88 12.77
C LEU A 190 -17.04 -4.28 13.13
N SER A 191 -17.82 -5.01 13.93
CA SER A 191 -19.06 -4.58 14.57
C SER A 191 -19.00 -4.92 16.05
N MET A 192 -19.49 -4.04 16.91
CA MET A 192 -19.60 -4.33 18.33
C MET A 192 -20.79 -5.28 18.59
N VAL A 193 -20.61 -6.20 19.53
CA VAL A 193 -21.67 -7.01 20.17
C VAL A 193 -21.77 -6.54 21.61
N SER A 194 -22.40 -5.38 21.84
CA SER A 194 -22.83 -4.98 23.17
C SER A 194 -24.07 -5.78 23.57
N VAL A 195 -24.16 -6.16 24.84
CA VAL A 195 -25.36 -6.80 25.43
C VAL A 195 -26.43 -5.77 25.79
N ASP A 196 -26.03 -4.49 25.90
CA ASP A 196 -26.91 -3.38 26.21
C ASP A 196 -27.00 -2.44 25.00
N ALA A 197 -28.19 -2.45 24.39
CA ALA A 197 -28.52 -1.70 23.19
C ALA A 197 -28.46 -0.20 23.46
N ASP A 198 -27.34 0.42 23.08
CA ASP A 198 -27.23 1.77 22.55
C ASP A 198 -25.94 1.81 21.71
N GLN A 199 -26.08 1.86 20.39
CA GLN A 199 -24.95 1.78 19.45
C GLN A 199 -23.94 2.90 19.72
N THR A 200 -22.76 2.53 20.21
CA THR A 200 -21.65 3.48 20.47
C THR A 200 -20.58 3.29 19.40
N THR A 201 -20.07 4.39 18.84
CA THR A 201 -18.94 4.37 17.89
C THR A 201 -17.64 4.17 18.65
N TYR A 202 -16.86 3.15 18.29
CA TYR A 202 -15.50 2.96 18.80
C TYR A 202 -14.50 3.11 17.67
N ILE A 203 -13.35 3.69 17.99
CA ILE A 203 -12.22 3.84 17.10
C ILE A 203 -11.20 2.76 17.50
N ILE A 204 -10.99 1.77 16.64
CA ILE A 204 -9.90 0.81 16.85
C ILE A 204 -8.66 1.38 16.19
N THR A 205 -7.64 1.65 16.99
CA THR A 205 -6.35 2.18 16.52
C THR A 205 -5.31 1.06 16.56
N ILE A 206 -4.97 0.47 15.42
CA ILE A 206 -3.82 -0.44 15.34
C ILE A 206 -2.58 0.42 15.07
N THR A 207 -1.59 0.30 15.95
CA THR A 207 -0.28 0.98 15.80
C THR A 207 0.80 -0.07 15.53
N ALA A 208 1.22 -0.21 14.27
CA ALA A 208 2.41 -1.00 13.95
C ALA A 208 3.66 -0.18 14.29
N THR A 209 4.44 -0.60 15.29
CA THR A 209 5.72 0.02 15.69
C THR A 209 6.88 -0.89 15.31
N GLY A 210 7.83 -0.44 14.49
CA GLY A 210 9.04 -1.22 14.19
C GLY A 210 9.95 -0.62 13.12
N ASP A 211 11.20 -1.06 13.11
CA ASP A 211 12.32 -0.39 12.40
C ASP A 211 12.60 -0.87 10.95
N SER A 212 11.80 -1.77 10.35
CA SER A 212 12.34 -2.58 9.23
C SER A 212 11.54 -2.74 7.94
N ALA A 213 10.30 -2.24 7.81
CA ALA A 213 9.59 -2.37 6.52
C ALA A 213 9.92 -1.23 5.56
N PHE A 214 10.05 -0.01 6.08
CA PHE A 214 10.22 1.23 5.32
C PHE A 214 11.34 2.12 5.86
N GLY A 215 12.31 1.51 6.51
CA GLY A 215 13.60 2.14 6.82
C GLY A 215 13.63 2.90 8.12
N ASN A 216 14.71 3.67 8.27
CA ASN A 216 15.00 4.48 9.44
C ASN A 216 14.11 5.74 9.45
N GLY A 217 12.87 5.60 9.87
CA GLY A 217 11.93 6.69 10.05
C GLY A 217 10.64 6.17 10.67
N ASP A 218 10.06 6.95 11.60
CA ASP A 218 8.72 6.72 12.17
C ASP A 218 7.66 6.87 11.07
N ASN A 219 7.59 5.92 10.14
CA ASN A 219 6.45 5.79 9.24
C ASN A 219 5.29 5.27 10.09
N ARG A 220 4.58 6.21 10.73
CA ARG A 220 3.41 5.91 11.56
C ARG A 220 2.37 5.25 10.67
N ARG A 221 2.06 4.00 10.96
CA ARG A 221 0.95 3.27 10.35
C ARG A 221 -0.19 3.31 11.36
N THR A 222 -1.03 4.31 11.22
CA THR A 222 -2.26 4.42 12.01
C THR A 222 -3.38 3.78 11.23
N ILE A 223 -3.85 2.62 11.68
CA ILE A 223 -5.07 2.02 11.13
C ILE A 223 -6.21 2.44 12.03
N THR A 224 -7.08 3.29 11.51
CA THR A 224 -8.33 3.68 12.17
C THR A 224 -9.45 2.81 11.62
N VAL A 225 -9.91 1.83 12.39
CA VAL A 225 -11.16 1.13 12.06
C VAL A 225 -12.29 1.95 12.65
N THR A 226 -13.17 2.47 11.78
CA THR A 226 -14.40 3.15 12.16
C THR A 226 -15.52 2.12 12.14
N LEU A 227 -16.15 1.89 13.29
CA LEU A 227 -17.34 1.05 13.37
C LEU A 227 -18.53 1.85 12.82
N VAL A 228 -19.16 1.34 11.76
CA VAL A 228 -20.40 1.92 11.21
C VAL A 228 -21.58 1.19 11.85
N GLY A 229 -22.29 1.88 12.75
CA GLY A 229 -23.60 1.47 13.26
C GLY A 229 -24.70 2.28 12.58
N ASP A 230 -25.80 1.62 12.22
CA ASP A 230 -27.00 2.27 11.72
C ASP A 230 -27.70 3.05 12.86
N PRO A 231 -27.79 4.40 12.80
CA PRO A 231 -28.50 5.16 13.84
C PRO A 231 -30.00 4.80 13.92
N HIS A 232 -30.55 4.06 12.94
CA HIS A 232 -31.95 3.64 12.88
C HIS A 232 -32.15 2.27 12.20
N ALA A 233 -31.85 1.16 12.88
CA ALA A 233 -32.44 -0.16 12.58
C ALA A 233 -32.51 -1.09 13.80
#